data_AF-A0AAV4GZR8-F1
#
_entry.id   AF-A0AAV4GZR8-F1
#
_cell.length_a   1.000
_cell.length_b   1.000
_cell.length_c   1.000
_cell.angle_alpha   90.00
_cell.angle_beta   90.00
_cell.angle_gamma   90.00
#
_symmetry.space_group_name_H-M   'P 1'
#
loop_
_entity.id
_entity.type
_entity.pdbx_description
1 polymer ?
#
loop_
_entity_poly.entity_id
_entity_poly.type
_entity_poly.pdbx_seq_one_letter_code
_entity_poly.pdbx_strand_id
1 'polypeptide(L)'
;MCNSSCYFIVVSTVACYYCSQVFQFILLFKFSIIDEYVTFWGVLVSCCIFTHDRGVVKTGKVKGGGVSRYLNTKWCNPKNTHVKYTICNPDIELLTLSPRPYYLPKEFTHVLITNVYDSPSANGSSAANQLATHIYDMESQHPDALKIVTGDFNYCDAATELSALLLQQEVNCPTRGEKTLDLFFLPQPASVATL
;
A
#
# COMPACT_ATOMS: atom_id res chain seq x y z
N MET A 1 12.88 30.82 -12.33
CA MET A 1 11.52 30.84 -11.75
C MET A 1 11.26 29.45 -11.16
N CYS A 2 10.76 29.43 -9.93
CA CYS A 2 10.73 28.30 -9.01
C CYS A 2 9.92 27.10 -9.57
N ASN A 3 10.46 25.88 -9.54
CA ASN A 3 9.67 24.65 -9.67
C ASN A 3 10.22 23.61 -8.69
N SER A 4 9.67 23.63 -7.46
CA SER A 4 9.98 22.72 -6.38
C SER A 4 9.20 21.41 -6.57
N SER A 5 9.83 20.40 -7.17
CA SER A 5 9.26 19.04 -7.25
C SER A 5 9.67 18.23 -6.00
N CYS A 6 8.69 17.78 -5.22
CA CYS A 6 8.89 16.93 -4.03
C CYS A 6 8.63 15.45 -4.39
N TYR A 7 9.49 14.53 -3.96
CA TYR A 7 9.39 13.09 -4.22
C TYR A 7 9.05 12.30 -2.96
N PHE A 8 8.19 11.28 -3.07
CA PHE A 8 7.88 10.34 -2.00
C PHE A 8 8.53 8.99 -2.20
N ILE A 9 8.99 8.41 -1.10
CA ILE A 9 9.40 7.02 -1.01
C ILE A 9 8.35 6.31 -0.14
N VAL A 10 7.56 5.44 -0.74
CA VAL A 10 6.73 4.47 0.00
C VAL A 10 7.38 3.11 -0.19
N VAL A 11 8.08 2.65 0.85
CA VAL A 11 8.65 1.30 0.88
C VAL A 11 7.56 0.32 1.30
N SER A 12 6.99 -0.41 0.34
CA SER A 12 6.28 -1.66 0.61
C SER A 12 7.16 -2.80 0.12
N THR A 13 7.56 -3.68 1.03
CA THR A 13 8.35 -4.87 0.69
C THR A 13 7.43 -5.89 0.00
N VAL A 14 7.42 -5.88 -1.33
CA VAL A 14 6.89 -7.00 -2.13
C VAL A 14 8.06 -7.97 -2.33
N ALA A 15 7.99 -9.15 -1.71
CA ALA A 15 9.08 -10.13 -1.75
C ALA A 15 8.94 -11.06 -2.97
N CYS A 16 9.68 -10.79 -4.05
CA CYS A 16 9.81 -11.71 -5.17
C CYS A 16 10.93 -12.74 -4.88
N TYR A 17 10.58 -14.02 -4.78
CA TYR A 17 11.50 -15.10 -4.34
C TYR A 17 12.21 -15.86 -5.49
N TYR A 18 11.93 -15.56 -6.77
CA TYR A 18 12.38 -16.41 -7.89
C TYR A 18 13.50 -15.83 -8.77
N CYS A 19 13.97 -14.62 -8.50
CA CYS A 19 15.12 -14.06 -9.20
C CYS A 19 16.21 -13.74 -8.18
N SER A 20 17.41 -14.29 -8.37
CA SER A 20 18.63 -13.98 -7.62
C SER A 20 19.16 -12.55 -7.89
N GLN A 21 18.25 -11.62 -8.15
CA GLN A 21 18.39 -10.20 -8.31
C GLN A 21 17.29 -9.61 -7.41
N VAL A 22 17.69 -9.11 -6.24
CA VAL A 22 16.77 -8.49 -5.27
C VAL A 22 16.22 -7.21 -5.92
N PHE A 23 15.17 -7.33 -6.72
CA PHE A 23 14.41 -6.18 -7.21
C PHE A 23 13.51 -5.69 -6.08
N GLN A 24 14.10 -4.84 -5.23
CA GLN A 24 13.35 -3.91 -4.40
C GLN A 24 12.52 -3.02 -5.32
N PHE A 25 11.19 -3.11 -5.27
CA PHE A 25 10.34 -2.08 -5.86
C PHE A 25 10.43 -0.80 -5.01
N ILE A 26 11.47 -0.03 -5.27
CA ILE A 26 11.49 1.41 -5.03
C ILE A 26 10.68 2.00 -6.20
N LEU A 27 9.39 2.30 -5.99
CA LEU A 27 8.64 3.08 -6.98
C LEU A 27 9.11 4.54 -6.92
N LEU A 28 10.18 4.81 -7.65
CA LEU A 28 10.60 6.13 -8.10
C LEU A 28 9.53 6.70 -9.03
N PHE A 29 8.68 7.59 -8.52
CA PHE A 29 7.90 8.46 -9.41
C PHE A 29 8.81 9.56 -9.95
N LYS A 30 9.04 9.48 -11.27
CA LYS A 30 9.93 10.30 -12.09
C LYS A 30 9.76 11.81 -11.84
N PHE A 31 10.75 12.44 -11.22
CA PHE A 31 11.52 13.59 -11.73
C PHE A 31 12.85 13.60 -10.95
N SER A 32 13.87 14.25 -11.49
CA SER A 32 15.30 13.94 -11.28
C SER A 32 15.85 13.97 -9.84
N ILE A 33 16.91 13.16 -9.64
CA ILE A 33 17.91 13.08 -8.55
C ILE A 33 17.57 12.12 -7.40
N ILE A 34 18.27 10.98 -7.32
CA ILE A 34 19.37 10.69 -6.37
C ILE A 34 20.08 9.41 -6.86
N ASP A 35 21.32 9.58 -7.31
CA ASP A 35 22.34 8.53 -7.34
C ASP A 35 22.75 8.26 -5.89
N GLU A 36 22.19 7.24 -5.25
CA GLU A 36 22.92 6.48 -4.23
C GLU A 36 22.21 5.15 -3.95
N TYR A 37 22.92 4.07 -4.25
CA TYR A 37 22.56 2.70 -3.96
C TYR A 37 22.25 2.52 -2.47
N VAL A 38 20.96 2.40 -2.10
CA VAL A 38 20.56 1.95 -0.76
C VAL A 38 20.82 0.45 -0.66
N THR A 39 22.05 0.10 -0.31
CA THR A 39 22.49 -1.26 0.00
C THR A 39 21.84 -1.71 1.31
N PHE A 40 20.84 -2.58 1.18
CA PHE A 40 20.08 -3.13 2.32
C PHE A 40 20.79 -4.37 2.88
N TRP A 41 21.82 -4.16 3.69
CA TRP A 41 22.41 -5.17 4.58
C TRP A 41 22.45 -4.73 6.05
N GLY A 42 21.75 -3.65 6.41
CA GLY A 42 21.82 -3.07 7.74
C GLY A 42 20.53 -2.42 8.20
N VAL A 43 19.72 -3.21 8.92
CA VAL A 43 18.85 -2.80 10.03
C VAL A 43 17.59 -1.98 9.67
N LEU A 44 16.45 -2.46 10.16
CA LEU A 44 15.24 -1.70 10.47
C LEU A 44 15.56 -0.59 11.50
N VAL A 45 16.47 0.34 11.19
CA VAL A 45 16.84 1.42 12.10
C VAL A 45 15.75 2.48 12.01
N SER A 46 15.15 2.82 13.15
CA SER A 46 14.22 3.95 13.25
C SER A 46 12.93 3.76 12.44
N CYS A 47 12.26 2.62 12.61
CA CYS A 47 10.90 2.39 12.10
C CYS A 47 9.90 2.23 13.25
N CYS A 48 8.68 2.72 13.05
CA CYS A 48 7.52 2.37 13.88
C CYS A 48 6.69 1.29 13.21
N ILE A 49 6.14 0.39 14.01
CA ILE A 49 5.36 -0.75 13.54
C ILE A 49 3.91 -0.52 13.91
N PHE A 50 3.03 -0.59 12.91
CA PHE A 50 1.59 -0.62 13.11
C PHE A 50 1.11 -2.02 12.78
N THR A 51 0.46 -2.67 13.74
CA THR A 51 -0.04 -4.04 13.58
C THR A 51 -1.53 -4.07 13.85
N HIS A 52 -2.23 -4.94 13.13
CA HIS A 52 -3.54 -5.40 13.51
C HIS A 52 -3.48 -6.92 13.62
N ASP A 53 -3.47 -7.39 14.86
CA ASP A 53 -3.37 -8.81 15.20
C ASP A 53 -4.77 -9.46 15.24
N ARG A 54 -4.85 -10.76 14.93
CA ARG A 54 -6.12 -11.50 14.82
C ARG A 54 -6.81 -11.66 16.17
N GLY A 55 -8.13 -11.49 16.18
CA GLY A 55 -9.00 -12.08 17.20
C GLY A 55 -9.51 -13.44 16.74
N VAL A 56 -9.08 -14.53 17.39
CA VAL A 56 -9.47 -15.93 17.05
C VAL A 56 -10.99 -16.10 16.95
N VAL A 57 -11.74 -15.45 17.84
CA VAL A 57 -13.21 -15.53 17.91
C VAL A 57 -13.91 -14.88 16.71
N LYS A 58 -13.31 -13.86 16.08
CA LYS A 58 -13.94 -13.09 14.99
C LYS A 58 -13.67 -13.66 13.60
N THR A 59 -12.60 -14.45 13.44
CA THR A 59 -12.10 -14.84 12.12
C THR A 59 -12.30 -16.32 11.78
N GLY A 60 -12.51 -17.19 12.78
CA GLY A 60 -12.67 -18.63 12.56
C GLY A 60 -11.44 -19.33 11.94
N LYS A 61 -10.31 -18.64 11.79
CA LYS A 61 -9.10 -19.16 11.15
C LYS A 61 -8.30 -20.05 12.12
N VAL A 62 -7.82 -21.20 11.64
CA VAL A 62 -7.19 -22.28 12.43
C VAL A 62 -5.69 -22.04 12.72
N LYS A 63 -5.03 -21.11 12.02
CA LYS A 63 -3.63 -20.70 12.24
C LYS A 63 -3.52 -19.17 12.36
N GLY A 64 -2.56 -18.68 13.15
CA GLY A 64 -2.34 -17.26 13.45
C GLY A 64 -1.94 -16.40 12.25
N GLY A 65 -1.91 -15.08 12.43
CA GLY A 65 -1.48 -14.06 11.45
C GLY A 65 -2.13 -12.70 11.71
N GLY A 66 -1.90 -11.75 10.80
CA GLY A 66 -2.34 -10.36 10.92
C GLY A 66 -1.57 -9.48 9.94
N VAL A 67 -1.96 -8.20 9.85
CA VAL A 67 -1.34 -7.26 8.92
C VAL A 67 -0.46 -6.29 9.69
N SER A 68 0.77 -6.11 9.23
CA SER A 68 1.73 -5.17 9.81
C SER A 68 2.30 -4.24 8.75
N ARG A 69 2.53 -3.00 9.14
CA ARG A 69 3.21 -2.00 8.31
C ARG A 69 4.29 -1.29 9.11
N TYR A 70 5.49 -1.29 8.53
CA TYR A 70 6.62 -0.53 9.04
C TYR A 70 6.62 0.86 8.41
N LEU A 71 6.74 1.88 9.25
CA LEU A 71 6.86 3.27 8.83
C LEU A 71 8.23 3.79 9.22
N ASN A 72 9.00 4.25 8.22
CA ASN A 72 10.29 4.89 8.47
C ASN A 72 10.08 6.24 9.17
N THR A 73 10.63 6.40 10.38
CA THR A 73 10.50 7.63 11.18
C THR A 73 11.22 8.84 10.58
N LYS A 74 12.16 8.62 9.65
CA LYS A 74 12.77 9.68 8.83
C LYS A 74 11.83 10.22 7.75
N TRP A 75 10.83 9.44 7.35
CA TRP A 75 9.85 9.84 6.34
C TRP A 75 8.64 10.57 6.95
N CYS A 76 8.17 10.10 8.10
CA CYS A 76 7.03 10.66 8.80
C CYS A 76 7.21 10.55 10.31
N ASN A 77 6.80 11.59 11.05
CA ASN A 77 6.72 11.53 12.50
C ASN A 77 5.64 10.51 12.91
N PRO A 78 5.96 9.49 13.73
CA PRO A 78 4.98 8.51 14.20
C PRO A 78 3.76 9.13 14.87
N LYS A 79 3.91 10.28 15.54
CA LYS A 79 2.81 11.00 16.19
C LYS A 79 1.80 11.58 15.20
N ASN A 80 2.21 11.75 13.93
CA ASN A 80 1.37 12.22 12.82
C ASN A 80 0.92 11.07 11.92
N THR A 81 0.93 9.84 12.44
CA THR A 81 0.41 8.66 11.76
C THR A 81 -0.70 8.07 12.58
N HIS A 82 -1.86 7.90 11.96
CA HIS A 82 -3.05 7.35 12.60
C HIS A 82 -3.49 6.08 11.89
N VAL A 83 -3.92 5.08 12.67
CA VAL A 83 -4.66 3.95 12.12
C VAL A 83 -6.08 4.43 11.84
N LYS A 84 -6.49 4.45 10.57
CA LYS A 84 -7.81 4.92 10.15
C LYS A 84 -8.83 3.80 10.11
N TYR A 85 -8.40 2.63 9.70
CA TYR A 85 -9.27 1.49 9.52
C TYR A 85 -8.50 0.21 9.70
N THR A 86 -9.16 -0.76 10.32
CA THR A 86 -8.68 -2.12 10.43
C THR A 86 -9.85 -3.07 10.29
N ILE A 87 -9.69 -4.09 9.47
CA ILE A 87 -10.61 -5.23 9.43
C ILE A 87 -9.78 -6.51 9.46
N CYS A 88 -10.34 -7.52 10.11
CA CYS A 88 -9.78 -8.85 10.11
C CYS A 88 -10.94 -9.83 10.11
N ASN A 89 -11.19 -10.47 8.98
CA ASN A 89 -12.24 -11.45 8.80
C ASN A 89 -11.74 -12.65 7.98
N PRO A 90 -12.57 -13.69 7.75
CA PRO A 90 -12.17 -14.88 7.00
C PRO A 90 -11.63 -14.57 5.60
N ASP A 91 -12.22 -13.59 4.93
CA ASP A 91 -11.91 -13.23 3.55
C ASP A 91 -10.71 -12.28 3.51
N ILE A 92 -10.78 -11.12 4.16
CA ILE A 92 -9.80 -10.05 4.01
C ILE A 92 -9.30 -9.51 5.35
N GLU A 93 -8.03 -9.11 5.36
CA GLU A 93 -7.39 -8.38 6.44
C GLU A 93 -6.86 -7.06 5.89
N LEU A 94 -7.33 -5.93 6.44
CA LEU A 94 -6.90 -4.58 6.03
C LEU A 94 -6.32 -3.82 7.20
N LEU A 95 -5.26 -3.05 6.93
CA LEU A 95 -4.72 -2.04 7.82
C LEU A 95 -4.51 -0.76 7.01
N THR A 96 -5.31 0.27 7.27
CA THR A 96 -5.15 1.60 6.66
C THR A 96 -4.49 2.56 7.62
N LEU A 97 -3.31 3.04 7.24
CA LEU A 97 -2.60 4.11 7.95
C LEU A 97 -2.83 5.46 7.28
N SER A 98 -2.76 6.53 8.07
CA SER A 98 -2.83 7.91 7.62
C SER A 98 -1.58 8.69 8.07
N PRO A 99 -0.39 8.41 7.53
CA PRO A 99 0.79 9.23 7.81
C PRO A 99 0.70 10.60 7.12
N ARG A 100 1.26 11.61 7.77
CA ARG A 100 1.60 12.91 7.15
C ARG A 100 3.12 13.06 7.01
N PRO A 101 3.71 12.70 5.86
CA PRO A 101 5.15 12.81 5.65
C PRO A 101 5.64 14.26 5.75
N TYR A 102 6.92 14.43 6.07
CA TYR A 102 7.55 15.75 6.20
C TYR A 102 7.52 16.55 4.89
N TYR A 103 7.71 15.86 3.77
CA TYR A 103 7.84 16.47 2.43
C TYR A 103 6.65 16.13 1.51
N LEU A 104 5.42 16.13 2.05
CA LEU A 104 4.24 15.91 1.20
C LEU A 104 3.87 17.18 0.42
N PRO A 105 3.70 17.11 -0.93
CA PRO A 105 3.20 18.20 -1.75
C PRO A 105 1.92 18.78 -1.18
N LYS A 106 1.73 20.07 -1.46
CA LYS A 106 0.66 20.87 -0.84
C LYS A 106 -0.73 20.44 -1.30
N GLU A 107 -0.80 19.80 -2.45
CA GLU A 107 -2.00 19.25 -3.06
C GLU A 107 -2.59 18.11 -2.21
N PHE A 108 -1.77 17.44 -1.40
CA PHE A 108 -2.22 16.36 -0.54
C PHE A 108 -2.26 16.79 0.93
N THR A 109 -3.34 16.43 1.62
CA THR A 109 -3.47 16.66 3.05
C THR A 109 -2.67 15.65 3.87
N HIS A 110 -2.67 14.38 3.46
CA HIS A 110 -1.94 13.25 4.03
C HIS A 110 -1.89 12.08 3.02
N VAL A 111 -1.25 10.97 3.39
CA VAL A 111 -1.26 9.73 2.59
C VAL A 111 -2.15 8.70 3.27
N LEU A 112 -2.95 7.96 2.50
CA LEU A 112 -3.70 6.80 2.96
C LEU A 112 -3.05 5.49 2.49
N ILE A 113 -2.46 4.86 3.50
CA ILE A 113 -1.79 3.58 3.71
C ILE A 113 -2.60 2.29 3.72
N THR A 114 -3.36 1.87 2.70
CA THR A 114 -4.11 0.59 2.82
C THR A 114 -3.24 -0.63 2.51
N ASN A 115 -2.93 -1.40 3.54
CA ASN A 115 -2.27 -2.69 3.44
C ASN A 115 -3.30 -3.81 3.36
N VAL A 116 -3.21 -4.65 2.33
CA VAL A 116 -4.16 -5.74 2.04
C VAL A 116 -3.51 -7.10 2.29
N TYR A 117 -4.22 -7.99 2.94
CA TYR A 117 -3.90 -9.41 2.94
C TYR A 117 -5.17 -10.22 2.73
N ASP A 118 -5.23 -10.91 1.61
CA ASP A 118 -6.28 -11.87 1.29
C ASP A 118 -5.86 -13.28 1.73
N SER A 119 -6.76 -14.01 2.39
CA SER A 119 -6.43 -15.34 2.88
C SER A 119 -6.42 -16.36 1.73
N PRO A 120 -5.56 -17.39 1.74
CA PRO A 120 -5.61 -18.43 0.72
C PRO A 120 -6.94 -19.21 0.68
N SER A 121 -7.74 -19.14 1.74
CA SER A 121 -9.08 -19.75 1.82
C SER A 121 -10.21 -18.74 1.64
N ALA A 122 -9.91 -17.50 1.27
CA ALA A 122 -10.89 -16.43 1.16
C ALA A 122 -11.79 -16.57 -0.06
N ASN A 123 -12.98 -15.98 0.03
CA ASN A 123 -13.78 -15.70 -1.14
C ASN A 123 -13.27 -14.40 -1.80
N GLY A 124 -12.57 -14.52 -2.93
CA GLY A 124 -11.97 -13.39 -3.64
C GLY A 124 -12.95 -12.27 -4.02
N SER A 125 -14.20 -12.61 -4.38
CA SER A 125 -15.23 -11.61 -4.69
C SER A 125 -15.73 -10.88 -3.44
N SER A 126 -15.86 -11.59 -2.31
CA SER A 126 -16.18 -10.97 -1.02
C SER A 126 -15.07 -10.01 -0.59
N ALA A 127 -13.81 -10.44 -0.70
CA ALA A 127 -12.63 -9.62 -0.40
C ALA A 127 -12.56 -8.36 -1.28
N ALA A 128 -12.74 -8.50 -2.61
CA ALA A 128 -12.72 -7.39 -3.54
C ALA A 128 -13.81 -6.34 -3.26
N ASN A 129 -15.04 -6.79 -3.00
CA ASN A 129 -16.15 -5.89 -2.65
C ASN A 129 -15.91 -5.14 -1.33
N GLN A 130 -15.39 -5.82 -0.32
CA GLN A 130 -15.07 -5.20 0.98
C GLN A 130 -13.93 -4.17 0.84
N LEU A 131 -12.91 -4.50 0.06
CA LEU A 131 -11.82 -3.57 -0.24
C LEU A 131 -12.34 -2.34 -1.00
N ALA A 132 -13.12 -2.54 -2.07
CA ALA A 132 -13.66 -1.45 -2.88
C ALA A 132 -14.55 -0.51 -2.05
N THR A 133 -15.43 -1.08 -1.23
CA THR A 133 -16.28 -0.31 -0.29
C THR A 133 -15.43 0.52 0.67
N HIS A 134 -14.39 -0.09 1.26
CA HIS A 134 -13.48 0.60 2.15
C HIS A 134 -12.72 1.74 1.45
N ILE A 135 -12.19 1.52 0.24
CA ILE A 135 -11.51 2.57 -0.51
C ILE A 135 -12.48 3.70 -0.89
N TYR A 136 -13.72 3.38 -1.26
CA TYR A 136 -14.76 4.38 -1.53
C TYR A 136 -15.07 5.24 -0.29
N ASP A 137 -15.20 4.63 0.88
CA ASP A 137 -15.43 5.35 2.13
C ASP A 137 -14.25 6.26 2.48
N MET A 138 -13.02 5.79 2.24
CA MET A 138 -11.80 6.59 2.43
C MET A 138 -11.73 7.75 1.44
N GLU A 139 -12.13 7.56 0.19
CA GLU A 139 -12.24 8.64 -0.80
C GLU A 139 -13.23 9.72 -0.33
N SER A 140 -14.41 9.30 0.13
CA SER A 140 -15.45 10.21 0.62
C SER A 140 -15.00 11.02 1.85
N GLN A 141 -14.30 10.38 2.79
CA GLN A 141 -13.84 11.02 4.03
C GLN A 141 -12.57 11.86 3.84
N HIS A 142 -11.72 11.48 2.89
CA HIS A 142 -10.39 12.06 2.68
C HIS A 142 -10.11 12.30 1.17
N PRO A 143 -10.90 13.17 0.51
CA PRO A 143 -10.79 13.39 -0.94
C PRO A 143 -9.42 13.93 -1.35
N ASP A 144 -8.81 14.78 -0.53
CA ASP A 144 -7.49 15.37 -0.82
C ASP A 144 -6.32 14.53 -0.26
N ALA A 145 -6.54 13.27 0.12
CA ALA A 145 -5.45 12.38 0.52
C ALA A 145 -4.87 11.62 -0.69
N LEU A 146 -3.57 11.36 -0.67
CA LEU A 146 -2.95 10.44 -1.63
C LEU A 146 -3.28 8.99 -1.21
N LYS A 147 -4.06 8.26 -2.01
CA LYS A 147 -4.44 6.88 -1.69
C LYS A 147 -3.47 5.88 -2.29
N ILE A 148 -3.00 4.95 -1.48
CA ILE A 148 -2.11 3.87 -1.90
C ILE A 148 -2.70 2.57 -1.37
N VAL A 149 -2.88 1.60 -2.25
CA VAL A 149 -3.37 0.26 -1.88
C VAL A 149 -2.35 -0.76 -2.28
N THR A 150 -1.88 -1.58 -1.34
CA THR A 150 -0.86 -2.58 -1.65
C THR A 150 -0.91 -3.74 -0.66
N GLY A 151 -0.40 -4.89 -1.05
CA GLY A 151 -0.28 -6.05 -0.20
C GLY A 151 -0.37 -7.33 -1.00
N ASP A 152 -0.65 -8.45 -0.33
CA ASP A 152 -0.81 -9.76 -0.96
C ASP A 152 -2.29 -10.02 -1.21
N PHE A 153 -2.68 -9.98 -2.48
CA PHE A 153 -4.06 -10.14 -2.90
C PHE A 153 -4.44 -11.59 -3.14
N ASN A 154 -3.52 -12.57 -3.07
CA ASN A 154 -3.78 -14.01 -3.31
C ASN A 154 -4.87 -14.31 -4.38
N TYR A 155 -6.14 -14.44 -3.99
CA TYR A 155 -7.27 -14.76 -4.89
C TYR A 155 -8.25 -13.60 -5.15
N CYS A 156 -8.04 -12.46 -4.49
CA CYS A 156 -8.81 -11.23 -4.62
C CYS A 156 -8.49 -10.53 -5.96
N ASP A 157 -9.35 -10.74 -6.96
CA ASP A 157 -9.33 -9.96 -8.19
C ASP A 157 -10.07 -8.63 -7.98
N ALA A 158 -9.40 -7.67 -7.31
CA ALA A 158 -9.93 -6.32 -7.08
C ALA A 158 -9.51 -5.31 -8.15
N ALA A 159 -8.83 -5.75 -9.21
CA ALA A 159 -8.26 -4.85 -10.21
C ALA A 159 -9.35 -4.03 -10.91
N THR A 160 -10.48 -4.66 -11.23
CA THR A 160 -11.61 -4.02 -11.89
C THR A 160 -12.26 -2.96 -10.99
N GLU A 161 -12.56 -3.32 -9.75
CA GLU A 161 -13.21 -2.46 -8.77
C GLU A 161 -12.33 -1.26 -8.39
N LEU A 162 -11.03 -1.48 -8.19
CA LEU A 162 -10.09 -0.41 -7.89
C LEU A 162 -9.84 0.50 -9.11
N SER A 163 -9.84 -0.05 -10.33
CA SER A 163 -9.77 0.75 -11.56
C SER A 163 -10.99 1.67 -11.72
N ALA A 164 -12.18 1.21 -11.32
CA ALA A 164 -13.38 2.05 -11.30
C ALA A 164 -13.29 3.21 -10.30
N LEU A 165 -12.43 3.10 -9.28
CA LEU A 165 -12.07 4.16 -8.34
C LEU A 165 -10.86 4.98 -8.79
N LEU A 166 -10.51 4.94 -10.08
CA LEU A 166 -9.36 5.63 -10.68
C LEU A 166 -8.02 5.25 -10.05
N LEU A 167 -7.90 4.02 -9.56
CA LEU A 167 -6.62 3.46 -9.11
C LEU A 167 -6.01 2.57 -10.19
N GLN A 168 -4.75 2.83 -10.54
CA GLN A 168 -3.99 2.05 -11.51
C GLN A 168 -3.04 1.09 -10.79
N GLN A 169 -3.00 -0.15 -11.27
CA GLN A 169 -2.07 -1.17 -10.82
C GLN A 169 -0.70 -0.97 -11.50
N GLU A 170 0.38 -1.02 -10.73
CA GLU A 170 1.75 -0.74 -11.21
C GLU A 170 2.68 -1.97 -11.29
N VAL A 171 2.35 -3.09 -10.65
CA VAL A 171 3.20 -4.30 -10.64
C VAL A 171 2.88 -5.20 -11.83
N ASN A 172 3.76 -5.22 -12.81
CA ASN A 172 3.59 -6.00 -14.05
C ASN A 172 4.45 -7.27 -14.12
N CYS A 173 5.12 -7.66 -13.04
CA CYS A 173 5.98 -8.83 -12.99
C CYS A 173 5.48 -9.88 -11.99
N PRO A 174 5.84 -11.16 -12.17
CA PRO A 174 5.49 -12.21 -11.22
C PRO A 174 6.12 -11.97 -9.84
N THR A 175 5.34 -12.18 -8.78
CA THR A 175 5.75 -12.04 -7.38
C THR A 175 5.76 -13.37 -6.64
N ARG A 176 5.01 -14.37 -7.13
CA ARG A 176 5.03 -15.75 -6.64
C ARG A 176 4.92 -16.75 -7.80
N GLY A 177 6.04 -17.40 -8.15
CA GLY A 177 6.11 -18.27 -9.32
C GLY A 177 5.80 -17.46 -10.59
N GLU A 178 4.88 -17.95 -11.41
CA GLU A 178 4.40 -17.26 -12.62
C GLU A 178 3.23 -16.29 -12.36
N LYS A 179 2.86 -16.06 -11.09
CA LYS A 179 1.71 -15.21 -10.71
C LYS A 179 2.15 -13.90 -10.07
N THR A 180 1.39 -12.84 -10.33
CA THR A 180 1.49 -11.57 -9.63
C THR A 180 0.39 -11.51 -8.57
N LEU A 181 0.75 -11.78 -7.31
CA LEU A 181 -0.18 -11.80 -6.17
C LEU A 181 -0.02 -10.55 -5.31
N ASP A 182 1.21 -10.09 -5.14
CA ASP A 182 1.48 -8.81 -4.53
C ASP A 182 1.20 -7.68 -5.53
N LEU A 183 0.20 -6.85 -5.22
CA LEU A 183 -0.22 -5.73 -6.07
C LEU A 183 0.08 -4.39 -5.40
N PHE A 184 0.18 -3.36 -6.23
CA PHE A 184 0.38 -1.98 -5.80
C PHE A 184 -0.45 -1.07 -6.70
N PHE A 185 -1.33 -0.28 -6.09
CA PHE A 185 -2.25 0.62 -6.75
C PHE A 185 -2.03 2.06 -6.31
N LEU A 186 -2.10 2.97 -7.27
CA LEU A 186 -1.99 4.42 -7.08
C LEU A 186 -3.07 5.17 -7.85
N PRO A 187 -3.38 6.43 -7.49
CA PRO A 187 -4.30 7.23 -8.27
C PRO A 187 -3.76 7.40 -9.68
N GLN A 188 -4.63 7.22 -10.66
CA GLN A 188 -4.29 7.48 -12.05
C GLN A 188 -3.80 8.93 -12.17
N PRO A 189 -2.71 9.17 -12.94
CA PRO A 189 -2.33 10.54 -13.26
C PRO A 189 -3.52 11.19 -13.96
N ALA A 190 -3.92 12.38 -13.51
CA ALA A 190 -4.96 13.15 -14.20
C ALA A 190 -4.56 13.20 -15.68
N SER A 191 -5.39 12.62 -16.55
CA SER A 191 -5.17 12.72 -17.98
C SER A 191 -5.00 14.20 -18.28
N VAL A 192 -3.83 14.59 -18.77
CA VAL A 192 -3.65 15.91 -19.36
C VAL A 192 -4.67 15.95 -20.49
N ALA A 193 -5.80 16.61 -20.25
CA ALA A 193 -6.76 16.90 -21.29
C ALA A 193 -6.00 17.80 -22.26
N THR A 194 -5.50 17.20 -23.32
CA THR A 194 -5.01 17.92 -24.48
C THR A 194 -6.21 18.68 -25.02
N LEU A 195 -6.30 19.96 -24.65
CA LEU A 195 -7.14 20.96 -25.32
C LEU A 195 -6.56 21.27 -26.70
#